data_AF-A0A3M1IZR3-F1
#
_entry.id   AF-A0A3M1IZR3-F1
#
_cell.length_a   1.000
_cell.length_b   1.000
_cell.length_c   1.000
_cell.angle_alpha   90.00
_cell.angle_beta   90.00
_cell.angle_gamma   90.00
#
_symmetry.space_group_name_H-M   'P 1'
#
loop_
_entity.id
_entity.type
_entity.pdbx_description
1 polymer ?
#
loop_
_entity_poly.entity_id
_entity_poly.type
_entity_poly.pdbx_seq_one_letter_code
_entity_poly.pdbx_strand_id
1 'polypeptide(L)' 'MTHQQAQALLRKIVRAKDKDELQQIISVNLSSCDGVFFAELEGMVEMFRARGDESSARKLKELGDYMARLRFMI' A
#
# COMPACT_ATOMS: atom_id res chain seq x y z
N MET A 1 -8.17 3.97 -9.66
CA MET A 1 -8.68 4.85 -8.55
C MET A 1 -8.12 6.28 -8.65
N THR A 2 -8.63 7.26 -7.86
CA THR A 2 -8.04 8.62 -7.77
C THR A 2 -6.93 8.71 -6.70
N HIS A 3 -6.06 9.73 -6.78
CA HIS A 3 -5.00 9.98 -5.77
C HIS A 3 -5.55 10.05 -4.34
N GLN A 4 -6.68 10.72 -4.15
CA GLN A 4 -7.30 10.87 -2.84
C GLN A 4 -7.82 9.53 -2.29
N GLN A 5 -8.33 8.65 -3.15
CA GLN A 5 -8.73 7.29 -2.78
C GLN A 5 -7.52 6.43 -2.43
N ALA A 6 -6.44 6.53 -3.21
CA ALA A 6 -5.19 5.81 -2.95
C ALA A 6 -4.60 6.18 -1.59
N GLN A 7 -4.49 7.47 -1.28
CA GLN A 7 -4.01 7.91 0.03
C GLN A 7 -4.89 7.43 1.19
N ALA A 8 -6.22 7.47 1.01
CA ALA A 8 -7.14 6.97 2.03
C ALA A 8 -6.94 5.46 2.26
N LEU A 9 -6.76 4.69 1.19
CA LEU A 9 -6.49 3.25 1.27
C LEU A 9 -5.15 2.95 1.95
N LEU A 10 -4.09 3.67 1.57
CA LEU A 10 -2.77 3.56 2.18
C LEU A 10 -2.80 3.85 3.69
N ARG A 11 -3.55 4.88 4.10
CA ARG A 11 -3.73 5.18 5.53
C ARG A 11 -4.45 4.06 6.28
N LYS A 12 -5.45 3.41 5.66
CA LYS A 12 -6.13 2.24 6.25
C LYS A 12 -5.17 1.07 6.38
N ILE A 13 -4.39 0.80 5.33
CA ILE A 13 -3.35 -0.22 5.28
C ILE A 13 -2.32 -0.02 6.39
N VAL A 14 -1.81 1.20 6.57
CA VAL A 14 -0.81 1.51 7.62
C VAL A 14 -1.40 1.38 9.03
N ARG A 15 -2.70 1.64 9.18
CA ARG A 15 -3.42 1.48 10.45
C ARG A 15 -3.89 0.05 10.72
N ALA A 16 -3.77 -0.85 9.75
CA ALA A 16 -4.21 -2.22 9.90
C ALA A 16 -3.41 -2.89 11.02
N LYS A 17 -4.13 -3.43 12.01
CA LYS A 17 -3.49 -4.00 13.21
C LYS A 17 -2.93 -5.40 12.94
N ASP A 18 -3.60 -6.14 12.07
CA ASP A 18 -3.33 -7.54 11.83
C ASP A 18 -3.25 -7.86 10.34
N LYS A 19 -2.55 -8.95 10.01
CA LYS A 19 -2.38 -9.42 8.63
C LYS A 19 -3.71 -9.77 7.96
N ASP A 20 -4.69 -10.23 8.72
CA ASP A 20 -6.01 -10.62 8.21
C ASP A 20 -6.82 -9.40 7.75
N GLU A 21 -6.86 -8.35 8.59
CA GLU A 21 -7.48 -7.06 8.25
C GLU A 21 -6.79 -6.41 7.04
N LEU A 22 -5.46 -6.48 7.00
CA LEU A 22 -4.67 -6.02 5.86
C LEU A 22 -5.03 -6.77 4.57
N GLN A 23 -5.11 -8.11 4.62
CA GLN A 23 -5.49 -8.94 3.48
C GLN A 23 -6.92 -8.68 3.01
N GLN A 24 -7.88 -8.46 3.92
CA GLN A 24 -9.25 -8.10 3.59
C GLN A 24 -9.31 -6.75 2.86
N ILE A 25 -8.65 -5.72 3.41
CA ILE A 25 -8.59 -4.39 2.80
C ILE A 25 -7.99 -4.48 1.40
N ILE A 26 -6.89 -5.22 1.26
CA ILE A 26 -6.22 -5.41 -0.02
C ILE A 26 -7.11 -6.16 -0.99
N SER A 27 -7.70 -7.30 -0.60
CA SER A 27 -8.51 -8.13 -1.50
C SER A 27 -9.73 -7.38 -2.05
N VAL A 28 -10.38 -6.56 -1.22
CA VAL A 28 -11.53 -5.74 -1.63
C VAL A 28 -11.13 -4.62 -2.59
N ASN A 29 -9.91 -4.09 -2.45
CA ASN A 29 -9.44 -2.95 -3.23
C ASN A 29 -8.45 -3.33 -4.36
N LEU A 30 -8.02 -4.60 -4.44
CA LEU A 30 -6.98 -5.08 -5.36
C LEU A 30 -7.36 -4.79 -6.81
N SER A 31 -8.63 -5.00 -7.16
CA SER A 31 -9.17 -4.72 -8.49
C SER A 31 -9.17 -3.23 -8.85
N SER A 32 -9.08 -2.35 -7.85
CA SER A 32 -9.00 -0.89 -8.01
C SER A 32 -7.57 -0.35 -7.86
N CYS A 33 -6.61 -1.19 -7.45
CA CYS A 33 -5.19 -0.87 -7.31
C CYS A 33 -4.51 -0.79 -8.68
N ASP A 34 -4.62 0.38 -9.29
CA ASP A 34 -3.94 0.74 -10.54
C ASP A 34 -2.58 1.41 -10.30
N GLY A 35 -1.90 1.84 -11.37
CA GLY A 35 -0.64 2.58 -11.29
C GLY A 35 -0.68 3.82 -10.39
N VAL A 36 -1.84 4.49 -10.26
CA VAL A 36 -2.03 5.63 -9.34
C VAL A 36 -1.81 5.23 -7.89
N PHE A 37 -2.28 4.05 -7.48
CA PHE A 37 -2.07 3.55 -6.12
C PHE A 37 -0.59 3.28 -5.84
N PHE A 38 0.10 2.64 -6.80
CA PHE A 38 1.52 2.35 -6.67
C PHE A 38 2.37 3.63 -6.62
N ALA A 39 2.02 4.65 -7.40
CA ALA A 39 2.68 5.95 -7.33
C ALA A 39 2.53 6.61 -5.95
N GLU A 40 1.32 6.61 -5.37
CA GLU A 40 1.10 7.16 -4.03
C GLU A 40 1.78 6.32 -2.93
N LEU A 41 1.84 4.99 -3.10
CA LEU A 41 2.55 4.09 -2.20
C LEU A 41 4.04 4.44 -2.19
N GLU A 42 4.67 4.58 -3.35
CA GLU A 42 6.08 4.98 -3.46
C GLU A 42 6.35 6.34 -2.82
N GLY A 43 5.49 7.34 -3.09
CA GLY A 43 5.59 8.65 -2.45
C GLY A 43 5.49 8.56 -0.92
N MET A 44 4.64 7.68 -0.39
CA MET A 44 4.53 7.45 1.05
C MET A 44 5.77 6.74 1.61
N VAL A 45 6.34 5.77 0.91
CA VAL A 45 7.60 5.10 1.26
C VAL A 45 8.74 6.09 1.34
N GLU A 46 8.89 6.96 0.35
CA GLU A 46 9.89 8.03 0.35
C GLU A 46 9.67 9.00 1.51
N MET A 47 8.43 9.36 1.81
CA MET A 47 8.11 10.22 2.95
C MET A 47 8.55 9.61 4.29
N PHE A 48 8.33 8.32 4.50
CA PHE A 48 8.78 7.62 5.70
C PHE A 48 10.32 7.51 5.76
N ARG A 49 10.98 7.24 4.63
CA ARG A 49 12.46 7.27 4.55
C ARG A 49 13.02 8.65 4.88
N ALA A 50 12.44 9.71 4.33
CA ALA A 50 12.87 11.09 4.60
C ALA A 50 12.70 11.48 6.08
N ARG A 51 11.76 10.84 6.79
CA ARG A 51 11.55 11.00 8.23
C ARG A 51 12.44 10.12 9.11
N GLY A 52 13.28 9.26 8.51
CA GLY A 52 14.11 8.30 9.23
C GLY A 52 13.37 7.03 9.69
N ASP A 53 12.11 6.83 9.27
CA ASP A 53 11.30 5.67 9.64
C ASP A 53 11.46 4.55 8.60
N GLU A 54 12.66 3.97 8.57
CA GLU A 54 12.99 2.89 7.62
C GLU A 54 12.12 1.64 7.82
N SER A 55 11.66 1.39 9.06
CA SER A 55 10.79 0.25 9.38
C SER A 55 9.45 0.36 8.64
N SER A 56 8.79 1.53 8.72
CA SER A 56 7.53 1.77 8.02
C SER A 56 7.72 1.81 6.51
N ALA A 57 8.81 2.42 6.04
CA ALA A 57 9.15 2.45 4.61
C ALA A 57 9.35 1.05 4.04
N ARG A 58 10.08 0.18 4.75
CA ARG A 58 10.29 -1.22 4.34
C ARG A 58 8.98 -1.99 4.30
N LYS A 59 8.14 -1.89 5.34
CA LYS A 59 6.83 -2.56 5.38
C LYS A 59 5.93 -2.15 4.23
N LEU A 60 5.85 -0.85 3.92
CA LEU A 60 5.05 -0.34 2.80
C LEU A 60 5.60 -0.82 1.45
N LYS A 61 6.92 -0.87 1.30
CA LYS A 61 7.55 -1.40 0.08
C LYS A 61 7.25 -2.89 -0.11
N GLU A 62 7.44 -3.70 0.93
CA GLU A 62 7.11 -5.13 0.90
C GLU A 62 5.64 -5.38 0.58
N LEU A 63 4.75 -4.52 1.09
CA LEU A 63 3.34 -4.58 0.77
C LEU A 63 3.05 -4.27 -0.69
N GLY A 64 3.67 -3.22 -1.25
CA GLY A 64 3.56 -2.89 -2.67
C GLY A 64 4.01 -4.03 -3.57
N ASP A 65 5.17 -4.63 -3.26
CA ASP A 65 5.69 -5.80 -3.95
C ASP A 65 4.72 -7.00 -3.86
N TYR A 66 4.15 -7.25 -2.68
CA TYR A 66 3.16 -8.32 -2.49
C TYR A 66 1.88 -8.08 -3.31
N MET A 67 1.35 -6.86 -3.29
CA MET A 67 0.15 -6.48 -4.05
C MET A 67 0.40 -6.53 -5.56
N ALA A 68 1.57 -6.10 -6.02
CA ALA A 68 1.96 -6.20 -7.42
C ALA A 68 2.02 -7.66 -7.87
N ARG A 69 2.66 -8.55 -7.08
CA ARG A 69 2.72 -9.99 -7.38
C ARG A 69 1.33 -10.63 -7.44
N LEU A 70 0.45 -10.32 -6.49
CA LEU A 70 -0.93 -10.81 -6.51
C LEU A 70 -1.67 -10.42 -7.79
N ARG A 71 -1.48 -9.18 -8.25
CA ARG A 71 -2.08 -8.70 -9.50
C ARG A 71 -1.52 -9.41 -10.74
N PHE A 72 -0.24 -9.72 -10.77
CA PHE A 72 0.38 -10.45 -11.89
C PHE A 72 0.05 -11.96 -11.90
N MET A 73 -0.55 -12.48 -10.84
CA MET A 73 -0.92 -13.90 -10.72
C MET A 73 -2.40 -14.19 -11.00
N ILE A 74 -3.21 -13.16 -11.26
CA ILE A 74 -4.63 -13.23 -11.65
C ILE A 74 -4.77 -13.08 -13.17
#